data_AF-Q9PSF2-F1
#
_entry.id   AF-Q9PSF2-F1
#
_cell.length_a   1.000
_cell.length_b   1.000
_cell.length_c   1.000
_cell.angle_alpha   90.00
_cell.angle_beta   90.00
_cell.angle_gamma   90.00
#
_symmetry.space_group_name_H-M   'P 1'
#
loop_
_entity.id
_entity.type
_entity.pdbx_description
1 polymer ?
#
loop_
_entity_poly.entity_id
_entity_poly.type
_entity_poly.pdbx_seq_one_letter_code
_entity_poly.pdbx_strand_id
1 'polypeptide(L)' 'VTKMVILMVLGFLVAWTPYATVAAWIFFNKGAAFSAQFMAIPAFFSKTSAL' A
#
# COMPACT_ATOMS: atom_id res chain seq x y z
N VAL A 1 8.58 24.08 7.50
CA VAL A 1 7.89 23.07 8.32
C VAL A 1 6.68 22.48 7.61
N THR A 2 5.64 23.26 7.29
CA THR A 2 4.42 22.77 6.62
C THR A 2 4.67 22.04 5.30
N LYS A 3 5.56 22.56 4.43
CA LYS A 3 5.91 21.90 3.16
C LYS A 3 6.58 20.53 3.35
N MET A 4 7.34 20.34 4.43
CA MET A 4 7.98 19.06 4.74
C MET A 4 6.94 18.04 5.22
N VAL A 5 5.99 18.46 6.06
CA VAL A 5 4.88 17.61 6.51
C VAL A 5 4.04 17.14 5.32
N ILE A 6 3.73 18.03 4.37
CA ILE A 6 2.97 17.68 3.17
C ILE A 6 3.69 16.59 2.35
N LEU A 7 5.01 16.70 2.16
CA LEU A 7 5.78 15.69 1.43
C LEU A 7 5.82 14.33 2.17
N MET A 8 5.93 14.34 3.49
CA MET A 8 5.91 13.11 4.30
C MET A 8 4.54 12.40 4.23
N VAL A 9 3.45 13.16 4.33
CA VAL A 9 2.08 12.60 4.23
C VAL A 9 1.80 12.07 2.83
N LEU A 10 2.19 12.80 1.78
CA LEU A 10 2.02 12.32 0.41
C LEU A 10 2.86 11.07 0.13
N GLY A 11 4.11 11.02 0.60
CA GLY A 11 4.95 9.83 0.49
C GLY A 11 4.34 8.60 1.19
N PHE A 12 3.82 8.79 2.40
CA PHE A 12 3.11 7.75 3.15
C PHE A 12 1.86 7.27 2.40
N LEU A 13 1.01 8.18 1.93
CA LEU A 13 -0.21 7.84 1.21
C LEU A 13 0.08 7.08 -0.09
N VAL A 14 1.09 7.49 -0.86
CA VAL A 14 1.47 6.82 -2.12
C VAL A 14 2.01 5.41 -1.84
N ALA A 15 2.77 5.22 -0.75
CA ALA A 15 3.29 3.91 -0.39
C ALA A 15 2.20 2.96 0.15
N TRP A 16 1.21 3.50 0.88
CA TRP A 16 0.18 2.69 1.55
C TRP A 16 -1.10 2.46 0.73
N THR A 17 -1.51 3.40 -0.12
CA THR A 17 -2.73 3.27 -0.94
C THR A 17 -2.79 2.01 -1.80
N PRO A 18 -1.73 1.58 -2.53
CA PRO A 18 -1.80 0.34 -3.31
C PRO A 18 -1.93 -0.91 -2.43
N TYR A 19 -1.28 -0.94 -1.27
CA TYR A 19 -1.40 -2.06 -0.34
C TYR A 19 -2.79 -2.16 0.27
N ALA A 20 -3.33 -1.04 0.75
CA ALA A 20 -4.68 -0.97 1.30
C ALA A 20 -5.76 -1.34 0.26
N THR A 21 -5.59 -0.89 -0.99
CA THR A 21 -6.51 -1.20 -2.09
C THR A 21 -6.50 -2.69 -2.44
N VAL A 22 -5.31 -3.30 -2.54
CA VAL A 22 -5.19 -4.74 -2.82
C VAL A 22 -5.72 -5.57 -1.65
N ALA A 23 -5.42 -5.20 -0.41
CA ALA A 23 -5.96 -5.86 0.78
C ALA A 23 -7.50 -5.78 0.82
N ALA A 24 -8.08 -4.60 0.59
CA ALA A 24 -9.53 -4.42 0.51
C ALA A 24 -10.14 -5.26 -0.62
N TRP A 25 -9.51 -5.27 -1.79
CA TRP A 25 -9.97 -6.06 -2.93
C TRP A 25 -9.99 -7.57 -2.63
N ILE A 26 -8.99 -8.09 -1.92
CA ILE A 26 -8.95 -9.50 -1.47
C ILE A 26 -10.08 -9.79 -0.47
N PHE A 27 -10.35 -8.88 0.46
CA PHE A 27 -11.43 -9.06 1.44
C PHE A 27 -12.84 -9.04 0.81
N PHE A 28 -13.06 -8.21 -0.21
CA PHE A 28 -14.33 -8.14 -0.94
C PHE A 28 -14.51 -9.28 -1.95
N ASN A 29 -13.44 -9.78 -2.56
CA ASN A 29 -13.48 -10.87 -3.55
C ASN A 29 -13.05 -12.21 -2.92
N LYS A 30 -13.76 -12.65 -1.87
CA LYS A 30 -13.55 -13.95 -1.22
C LYS A 30 -13.66 -15.08 -2.26
N GLY A 31 -12.53 -15.68 -2.63
CA GLY A 31 -12.44 -16.77 -3.61
C GLY A 31 -11.71 -16.43 -4.92
N ALA A 32 -11.26 -15.19 -5.11
CA ALA A 32 -10.40 -14.84 -6.24
C ALA A 32 -9.03 -15.53 -6.10
N ALA A 33 -8.54 -16.16 -7.17
CA ALA A 33 -7.19 -16.71 -7.23
C ALA A 33 -6.18 -15.54 -7.21
N PHE A 34 -5.65 -15.23 -6.03
CA PHE A 34 -4.64 -14.19 -5.86
C PHE A 34 -3.24 -14.79 -6.04
N SER A 35 -2.46 -14.22 -6.96
CA SER A 35 -1.04 -14.56 -7.06
C SER A 35 -0.27 -13.93 -5.89
N ALA A 36 0.65 -14.67 -5.28
CA ALA A 36 1.52 -14.17 -4.21
C ALA A 36 2.33 -12.93 -4.64
N GLN A 37 2.62 -12.79 -5.94
CA GLN A 37 3.28 -11.62 -6.52
C GLN A 37 2.42 -10.34 -6.43
N PHE A 38 1.09 -10.49 -6.49
CA PHE A 38 0.14 -9.38 -6.44
C PHE A 38 0.06 -8.73 -5.05
N MET A 39 0.37 -9.49 -3.99
CA MET A 39 0.52 -8.97 -2.62
C MET A 39 1.95 -8.54 -2.31
N ALA A 40 2.97 -9.16 -2.91
CA ALA A 40 4.37 -8.83 -2.64
C ALA A 40 4.76 -7.44 -3.14
N ILE A 41 4.33 -7.04 -4.34
CA ILE A 41 4.70 -5.74 -4.93
C ILE A 41 4.19 -4.58 -4.05
N PRO A 42 2.90 -4.49 -3.66
CA PRO A 42 2.43 -3.45 -2.77
C PRO A 42 3.02 -3.55 -1.35
N ALA A 43 3.32 -4.78 -0.87
CA ALA A 43 3.91 -4.98 0.45
C ALA A 43 5.34 -4.42 0.57
N PHE A 44 6.16 -4.50 -0.49
CA PHE A 44 7.49 -3.90 -0.51
C PHE A 44 7.42 -2.38 -0.32
N PHE A 45 6.52 -1.69 -1.04
CA PHE A 45 6.32 -0.25 -0.88
C PHE A 45 5.85 0.13 0.53
N SER A 46 4.91 -0.64 1.11
CA SER A 46 4.45 -0.39 2.49
C SER A 46 5.56 -0.55 3.54
N LYS A 47 6.49 -1.51 3.36
CA LYS A 47 7.60 -1.75 4.29
C LYS A 47 8.69 -0.69 4.21
N THR A 48 8.99 -0.17 3.01
CA THR A 48 9.95 0.93 2.85
C THR A 48 9.43 2.25 3.44
N SER A 49 8.11 2.43 3.56
CA SER A 49 7.48 3.59 4.17
C SER A 49 7.35 3.52 5.70
N ALA A 50 7.49 2.33 6.29
CA ALA A 50 7.32 2.10 7.73
C ALA A 50 8.65 2.12 8.51
N LEU A 51 9.77 2.24 7.82
CA LEU A 51 11.12 2.46 8.35
C LEU A 51 11.49 3.93 8.23
#